data_AF-A0A857D0N2-F1
#
_entry.id   AF-A0A857D0N2-F1
#
_cell.length_a   1.000
_cell.length_b   1.000
_cell.length_c   1.000
_cell.angle_alpha   90.00
_cell.angle_beta   90.00
_cell.angle_gamma   90.00
#
_symmetry.space_group_name_H-M   'P 1'
#
loop_
_entity.id
_entity.type
_entity.pdbx_description
1 polymer ?
#
loop_
_entity_poly.entity_id
_entity_poly.type
_entity_poly.pdbx_seq_one_letter_code
_entity_poly.pdbx_strand_id
1 'polypeptide(L)'
;MANSSDYQLGSIMAEVKLKSKHLNSLKKFIEDALTERLRELQEGIKRTQERITFFENRYQMQTQEFLRRFENNQLQHTLDFDEWMGEAWMLEALLQDKEEIEEIEFVD
;
A
#
# COMPACT_ATOMS: atom_id res chain seq x y z
N MET A 1 -36.05 -7.13 18.41
CA MET A 1 -35.73 -7.05 16.97
C MET A 1 -34.22 -7.13 16.83
N ALA A 2 -33.76 -7.97 15.90
CA ALA A 2 -32.43 -8.52 15.68
C ALA A 2 -31.22 -7.94 16.45
N ASN A 3 -30.52 -8.86 17.12
CA ASN A 3 -29.19 -8.71 17.70
C ASN A 3 -28.19 -8.60 16.53
N SER A 4 -27.58 -7.44 16.30
CA SER A 4 -26.47 -7.30 15.35
C SER A 4 -25.14 -7.48 16.08
N SER A 5 -25.00 -8.67 16.66
CA SER A 5 -23.72 -9.34 16.81
C SER A 5 -23.18 -9.58 15.40
N ASP A 6 -22.31 -8.70 14.88
CA ASP A 6 -21.48 -9.01 13.69
C ASP A 6 -20.27 -8.06 13.48
N TYR A 7 -19.99 -7.08 14.35
CA TYR A 7 -18.72 -6.33 14.29
C TYR A 7 -17.59 -7.05 15.06
N GLN A 8 -17.44 -8.35 14.82
CA GLN A 8 -16.19 -9.06 15.02
C GLN A 8 -15.65 -9.46 13.64
N LEU A 9 -15.11 -8.48 12.91
CA LEU A 9 -14.04 -8.73 11.96
C LEU A 9 -12.75 -8.31 12.65
N GLY A 10 -12.39 -9.05 13.70
CA GLY A 10 -10.96 -9.18 14.00
C GLY A 10 -10.32 -9.77 12.74
N SER A 11 -9.18 -9.20 12.32
CA SER A 11 -8.43 -9.63 11.14
C SER A 11 -8.49 -11.16 11.02
N ILE A 12 -9.16 -11.66 9.99
CA ILE A 12 -9.26 -13.10 9.79
C ILE A 12 -7.88 -13.54 9.33
N MET A 13 -7.05 -13.98 10.25
CA MET A 13 -5.77 -14.60 9.91
C MET A 13 -6.04 -15.78 8.98
N ALA A 14 -5.46 -15.72 7.78
CA ALA A 14 -5.59 -16.75 6.78
C ALA A 14 -4.28 -17.53 6.66
N GLU A 15 -4.37 -18.85 6.65
CA GLU A 15 -3.22 -19.74 6.48
C GLU A 15 -3.30 -20.46 5.12
N VAL A 16 -2.17 -20.56 4.43
CA VAL A 16 -2.02 -21.34 3.20
C VAL A 16 -0.99 -22.46 3.39
N LYS A 17 -1.39 -23.71 3.15
CA LYS A 17 -0.49 -24.88 3.21
C LYS A 17 0.10 -25.20 1.85
N LEU A 18 1.43 -25.19 1.76
CA LEU A 18 2.17 -25.54 0.56
C LEU A 18 2.87 -26.90 0.74
N LYS A 19 2.91 -27.73 -0.31
CA LYS A 19 3.56 -29.05 -0.29
C LYS A 19 4.60 -29.16 -1.39
N SER A 20 5.79 -29.64 -1.04
CA SER A 20 6.87 -29.93 -1.98
C SER A 20 7.65 -31.16 -1.54
N LYS A 21 8.32 -31.82 -2.49
CA LYS A 21 9.32 -32.88 -2.20
C LYS A 21 10.66 -32.29 -1.70
N HIS A 22 10.83 -30.97 -1.83
CA HIS A 22 12.05 -30.25 -1.50
C HIS A 22 11.72 -29.06 -0.58
N LEU A 23 11.48 -29.34 0.71
CA LEU A 23 11.04 -28.35 1.70
C LEU A 23 11.96 -27.11 1.77
N ASN A 24 13.28 -27.33 1.85
CA ASN A 24 14.25 -26.23 1.95
C ASN A 24 14.22 -25.32 0.71
N SER A 25 14.05 -25.90 -0.48
CA SER A 25 13.92 -25.13 -1.72
C SER A 25 12.62 -24.35 -1.80
N LEU A 26 11.51 -24.94 -1.32
CA LEU A 26 10.23 -24.25 -1.23
C LEU A 26 10.30 -23.06 -0.26
N LYS A 27 10.83 -23.27 0.95
CA LYS A 27 10.97 -22.21 1.95
C LYS A 27 11.80 -21.04 1.42
N LYS A 28 12.99 -21.35 0.88
CA LYS A 28 13.88 -20.35 0.29
C LYS A 28 13.22 -19.59 -0.86
N PHE A 29 12.49 -20.29 -1.73
CA PHE A 29 11.78 -19.64 -2.83
C PHE A 29 10.75 -18.62 -2.34
N ILE A 30 9.98 -18.96 -1.30
CA ILE A 30 9.00 -18.03 -0.70
C ILE A 30 9.72 -16.85 -0.02
N GLU A 31 10.78 -17.10 0.75
CA GLU A 31 11.60 -16.05 1.37
C GLU A 31 12.17 -15.07 0.33
N ASP A 32 12.77 -15.60 -0.74
CA ASP A 32 13.35 -14.81 -1.82
C ASP A 32 12.26 -13.97 -2.54
N ALA A 33 11.08 -14.56 -2.79
CA ALA A 33 9.96 -13.88 -3.45
C ALA A 33 9.37 -12.73 -2.60
N LEU A 34 9.18 -12.97 -1.29
CA LEU A 34 8.71 -11.93 -0.36
C LEU A 34 9.72 -10.79 -0.24
N THR A 35 11.01 -11.12 -0.14
CA THR A 35 12.10 -10.15 -0.06
C THR A 35 12.15 -9.28 -1.32
N GLU A 36 12.06 -9.88 -2.49
CA GLU A 36 12.09 -9.16 -3.76
C GLU A 36 10.87 -8.25 -3.91
N ARG A 37 9.68 -8.73 -3.55
CA ARG A 37 8.46 -7.90 -3.60
C ARG A 37 8.53 -6.71 -2.64
N LEU A 38 9.05 -6.89 -1.43
CA LEU A 38 9.28 -5.79 -0.49
C LEU A 38 10.26 -4.76 -1.05
N ARG A 39 11.33 -5.20 -1.73
CA ARG A 39 12.29 -4.32 -2.38
C ARG A 39 11.62 -3.46 -3.48
N GLU A 40 10.83 -4.08 -4.34
CA GLU A 40 10.07 -3.37 -5.38
C GLU A 40 9.10 -2.33 -4.80
N LEU A 41 8.38 -2.70 -3.74
CA LEU A 41 7.45 -1.80 -3.04
C LEU A 41 8.20 -0.61 -2.43
N GLN A 42 9.34 -0.84 -1.79
CA GLN A 42 10.17 0.23 -1.24
C GLN A 42 10.66 1.21 -2.33
N GLU A 43 11.08 0.69 -3.49
CA GLU A 43 11.46 1.53 -4.65
C GLU A 43 10.28 2.30 -5.24
N GLY A 44 9.08 1.70 -5.27
CA GLY A 44 7.83 2.37 -5.63
C GLY A 44 7.49 3.52 -4.68
N ILE A 45 7.42 3.22 -3.38
CA ILE A 45 7.12 4.19 -2.32
C ILE A 45 8.05 5.38 -2.41
N LYS A 46 9.37 5.13 -2.52
CA LYS A 46 10.36 6.20 -2.63
C LYS A 46 10.09 7.12 -3.82
N ARG A 47 9.86 6.56 -5.02
CA ARG A 47 9.62 7.35 -6.24
C ARG A 47 8.33 8.16 -6.17
N THR A 48 7.25 7.56 -5.67
CA THR A 48 5.98 8.25 -5.47
C THR A 48 6.12 9.38 -4.45
N GLN A 49 6.85 9.16 -3.36
CA GLN A 49 7.08 10.19 -2.34
C GLN A 49 7.96 11.34 -2.84
N GLU A 50 8.95 11.06 -3.68
CA GLU A 50 9.72 12.09 -4.41
C GLU A 50 8.81 12.91 -5.33
N ARG A 51 7.87 12.27 -6.05
CA ARG A 51 6.91 12.95 -6.93
C ARG A 51 5.91 13.80 -6.15
N ILE A 52 5.40 13.30 -5.03
CA ILE A 52 4.57 14.07 -4.10
C ILE A 52 5.32 15.30 -3.59
N THR A 53 6.57 15.12 -3.14
CA THR A 53 7.41 16.21 -2.65
C THR A 53 7.64 17.27 -3.74
N PHE A 54 7.78 16.86 -5.01
CA PHE A 54 7.85 17.79 -6.13
C PHE A 54 6.60 18.67 -6.23
N PHE A 55 5.40 18.08 -6.14
CA PHE A 55 4.16 18.84 -6.19
C PHE A 55 3.97 19.75 -4.98
N GLU A 56 4.26 19.26 -3.77
CA GLU A 56 4.19 20.04 -2.53
C GLU A 56 5.04 21.31 -2.62
N ASN A 57 6.27 21.17 -3.15
CA ASN A 57 7.17 22.30 -3.37
C ASN A 57 6.72 23.21 -4.53
N ARG A 58 6.20 22.65 -5.63
CA ARG A 58 5.71 23.43 -6.78
C ARG A 58 4.54 24.33 -6.41
N TYR A 59 3.61 23.81 -5.61
CA TYR A 59 2.36 24.50 -5.25
C TYR A 59 2.37 25.11 -3.85
N GLN A 60 3.45 24.91 -3.08
CA GLN A 60 3.60 25.39 -1.70
C GLN A 60 2.41 24.97 -0.83
N MET A 61 1.99 23.70 -0.98
CA MET A 61 0.80 23.13 -0.37
C MET A 61 1.07 21.68 0.01
N GLN A 62 0.73 21.29 1.25
CA GLN A 62 0.85 19.89 1.66
C GLN A 62 -0.19 19.01 0.96
N THR A 63 0.16 17.76 0.69
CA THR A 63 -0.71 16.81 -0.03
C THR A 63 -2.07 16.61 0.65
N GLN A 64 -2.11 16.56 1.99
CA GLN A 64 -3.38 16.44 2.73
C GLN A 64 -4.30 17.65 2.49
N GLU A 65 -3.74 18.86 2.42
CA GLU A 65 -4.52 20.06 2.12
C GLU A 65 -4.94 20.11 0.66
N PHE A 66 -4.06 19.67 -0.25
CA PHE A 66 -4.37 19.51 -1.67
C PHE A 66 -5.57 18.57 -1.87
N LEU A 67 -5.52 17.34 -1.35
CA LEU A 67 -6.60 16.36 -1.45
C LEU A 67 -7.91 16.91 -0.90
N ARG A 68 -7.88 17.49 0.30
CA ARG A 68 -9.06 18.11 0.92
C ARG A 68 -9.67 19.17 0.01
N ARG A 69 -8.86 20.05 -0.60
CA ARG A 69 -9.38 21.09 -1.51
C ARG A 69 -9.88 20.52 -2.83
N PHE A 70 -9.16 19.55 -3.39
CA PHE A 70 -9.47 18.91 -4.65
C PHE A 70 -10.80 18.15 -4.59
N GLU A 71 -11.00 17.32 -3.56
CA GLU A 71 -12.25 16.57 -3.32
C GLU A 71 -13.46 17.48 -3.07
N ASN A 72 -13.24 18.66 -2.48
CA ASN A 72 -14.28 19.65 -2.27
C ASN A 72 -14.51 20.58 -3.48
N ASN A 73 -13.97 20.25 -4.67
CA ASN A 73 -14.07 21.04 -5.90
C ASN A 73 -13.57 22.49 -5.74
N GLN A 74 -12.64 22.73 -4.81
CA GLN A 74 -12.05 24.06 -4.55
C GLN A 74 -10.86 24.36 -5.47
N LEU A 75 -10.41 23.37 -6.23
CA LEU A 75 -9.34 23.47 -7.23
C LEU A 75 -9.89 23.03 -8.58
N GLN A 76 -9.51 23.72 -9.65
CA GLN A 76 -9.83 23.27 -11.00
C GLN A 76 -8.92 22.09 -11.38
N HIS A 77 -9.46 21.08 -12.03
CA HIS A 77 -8.68 19.99 -12.60
C HIS A 77 -7.62 20.51 -13.56
N THR A 78 -6.40 20.04 -13.37
CA THR A 78 -5.27 20.23 -14.27
C THR A 78 -4.51 18.92 -14.30
N LEU A 79 -3.73 18.68 -15.36
CA LEU A 79 -2.91 17.48 -15.45
C LEU A 79 -2.02 17.29 -14.20
N ASP A 80 -1.39 18.37 -13.73
CA ASP A 80 -0.55 18.33 -12.53
C ASP A 80 -1.34 17.90 -11.27
N PHE A 81 -2.59 18.34 -11.11
CA PHE A 81 -3.42 17.97 -9.96
C PHE A 81 -3.99 16.55 -10.08
N ASP A 82 -4.41 16.14 -11.27
CA ASP A 82 -4.85 14.77 -11.52
C ASP A 82 -3.70 13.78 -11.27
N GLU A 83 -2.48 14.12 -11.70
CA GLU A 83 -1.26 13.35 -11.39
C GLU A 83 -0.97 13.34 -9.89
N TRP A 84 -1.02 14.48 -9.20
CA TRP A 84 -0.71 14.53 -7.76
C TRP A 84 -1.70 13.71 -6.93
N MET A 85 -2.99 13.76 -7.24
CA MET A 85 -4.00 12.89 -6.62
C MET A 85 -3.66 11.41 -6.88
N GLY A 86 -3.30 11.06 -8.12
CA GLY A 86 -2.88 9.71 -8.47
C GLY A 86 -1.67 9.23 -7.66
N GLU A 87 -0.66 10.06 -7.47
CA GLU A 87 0.52 9.74 -6.65
C GLU A 87 0.15 9.56 -5.17
N ALA A 88 -0.75 10.37 -4.64
CA ALA A 88 -1.20 10.23 -3.26
C ALA A 88 -1.89 8.88 -3.01
N TRP A 89 -2.80 8.48 -3.91
CA TRP A 89 -3.46 7.16 -3.84
C TRP A 89 -2.49 6.01 -4.10
N MET A 90 -1.54 6.20 -5.01
CA MET A 90 -0.49 5.20 -5.26
C MET A 90 0.35 4.97 -3.99
N LEU A 91 0.70 6.03 -3.26
CA LEU A 91 1.46 5.91 -2.02
C LEU A 91 0.70 5.10 -0.98
N GLU A 92 -0.59 5.38 -0.80
CA GLU A 92 -1.47 4.66 0.13
C GLU A 92 -1.52 3.17 -0.22
N ALA A 93 -1.77 2.84 -1.49
CA ALA A 93 -1.82 1.45 -1.96
C ALA A 93 -0.47 0.72 -1.77
N LEU A 94 0.65 1.37 -2.09
CA LEU A 94 1.97 0.77 -1.93
C LEU A 94 2.35 0.53 -0.46
N LEU A 95 1.93 1.43 0.45
CA LEU A 95 2.14 1.27 1.88
C LEU A 95 1.29 0.13 2.44
N GLN A 96 0.04 0.01 2.01
CA GLN A 96 -0.83 -1.10 2.37
C GLN A 96 -0.28 -2.44 1.88
N ASP A 97 0.09 -2.55 0.60
CA ASP A 97 0.72 -3.76 0.04
C ASP A 97 1.98 -4.16 0.83
N LYS A 98 2.77 -3.18 1.27
CA LYS A 98 3.98 -3.42 2.04
C LYS A 98 3.64 -3.97 3.43
N GLU A 99 2.68 -3.37 4.12
CA GLU A 99 2.21 -3.83 5.43
C GLU A 99 1.69 -5.27 5.35
N GLU A 100 0.84 -5.56 4.36
CA GLU A 100 0.29 -6.91 4.14
C GLU A 100 1.38 -7.97 3.95
N ILE A 101 2.50 -7.63 3.30
CA ILE A 101 3.62 -8.56 3.10
C ILE A 101 4.52 -8.66 4.34
N GLU A 102 4.73 -7.56 5.07
CA GLU A 102 5.50 -7.55 6.33
C GLU A 102 4.82 -8.39 7.43
N GLU A 103 3.50 -8.58 7.35
CA GLU A 103 2.73 -9.45 8.25
C GLU A 103 2.79 -10.95 7.91
N ILE A 104 3.38 -11.33 6.76
CA ILE A 104 3.48 -12.74 6.36
C ILE A 104 4.55 -13.46 7.20
N GLU A 105 4.14 -14.52 7.89
CA GLU A 105 5.03 -15.39 8.66
C GLU A 105 4.94 -16.87 8.24
N PHE A 106 6.01 -17.63 8.47
CA PHE A 106 5.98 -19.08 8.36
C PHE A 106 5.40 -19.67 9.65
N VAL A 107 4.30 -20.42 9.52
CA VAL A 107 3.65 -21.14 10.63
C VAL A 107 3.93 -22.65 10.56
N ASP A 108 3.93 -23.32 11.72
CA ASP A 108 4.20 -24.76 11.90
C ASP A 108 2.94 -25.66 11.78
#